data_AF-A0AAE3LZY3-F1
#
_entry.id   AF-A0AAE3LZY3-F1
#
_cell.length_a   1.000
_cell.length_b   1.000
_cell.length_c   1.000
_cell.angle_alpha   90.00
_cell.angle_beta   90.00
_cell.angle_gamma   90.00
#
_symmetry.space_group_name_H-M   'P 1'
#
loop_
_entity.id
_entity.type
_entity.pdbx_description
1 polymer ?
#
loop_
_entity_poly.entity_id
_entity_poly.type
_entity_poly.pdbx_seq_one_letter_code
_entity_poly.pdbx_strand_id
1 'polypeptide(L)'
;MLPFDMDLITAPVSVGPVTLTAPVLPPVVKDFDPRVEKLAFNLPTKDADASLFLHDLLDGSGVQVEVDGRVLVTLLGCSANDIPEGCLTFEFED
;
A
#
# COMPACT_ATOMS: atom_id res chain seq x y z
N MET A 1 37.25 17.47 -27.34
CA MET A 1 35.79 17.31 -27.46
C MET A 1 35.35 16.31 -26.41
N LEU A 2 34.56 16.73 -25.43
CA LEU A 2 33.96 15.84 -24.42
C LEU A 2 32.61 15.34 -24.97
N PRO A 3 32.25 14.06 -24.86
CA PRO A 3 31.16 13.46 -25.63
C PRO A 3 29.79 13.50 -24.93
N PHE A 4 29.57 14.44 -24.01
CA PHE A 4 28.34 14.49 -23.22
C PHE A 4 27.71 15.88 -23.29
N ASP A 5 27.07 16.17 -24.42
CA ASP A 5 26.08 17.24 -24.53
C ASP A 5 24.90 16.87 -23.62
N MET A 6 24.71 17.67 -22.58
CA MET A 6 23.77 17.42 -21.46
C MET A 6 22.42 18.14 -21.65
N ASP A 7 22.08 18.57 -22.87
CA ASP A 7 20.97 19.53 -23.10
C ASP A 7 19.75 18.99 -23.86
N LEU A 8 19.60 17.67 -24.05
CA LEU A 8 18.36 17.11 -24.61
C LEU A 8 17.89 15.85 -23.88
N ILE A 9 17.42 16.02 -22.64
CA ILE A 9 16.46 15.07 -22.06
C ILE A 9 15.07 15.51 -22.54
N THR A 10 14.75 15.23 -23.81
CA THR A 10 13.39 15.41 -24.32
C THR A 10 12.47 14.42 -23.61
N ALA A 11 11.48 14.94 -22.88
CA ALA A 11 10.43 14.13 -22.30
C ALA A 11 9.73 13.32 -23.41
N PRO A 12 9.39 12.05 -23.17
CA PRO A 12 8.72 11.23 -24.17
C PRO A 12 7.40 11.88 -24.58
N VAL A 13 7.26 12.19 -25.86
CA VAL A 13 6.04 12.79 -26.43
C VAL A 13 5.10 11.65 -26.84
N SER A 14 3.91 11.61 -26.27
CA SER A 14 2.86 10.66 -26.69
C SER A 14 2.23 11.15 -28.00
N VAL A 15 2.33 10.35 -29.05
CA VAL A 15 1.81 10.65 -30.40
C VAL A 15 0.45 9.97 -30.58
N GLY A 16 -0.53 10.32 -29.74
CA GLY A 16 -1.89 9.77 -29.81
C GLY A 16 -2.53 9.53 -28.44
N PRO A 17 -3.83 9.18 -28.39
CA PRO A 17 -4.51 8.85 -27.14
C PRO A 17 -3.82 7.63 -26.50
N VAL A 18 -3.20 7.85 -25.34
CA VAL A 18 -2.57 6.82 -24.52
C VAL A 18 -3.43 6.61 -23.28
N THR A 19 -3.86 5.37 -23.07
CA THR A 19 -4.49 4.98 -21.81
C THR A 19 -3.40 4.78 -20.77
N LEU A 20 -3.26 5.72 -19.86
CA LEU A 20 -2.42 5.56 -18.69
C LEU A 20 -3.20 4.77 -17.65
N THR A 21 -2.79 3.53 -17.42
CA THR A 21 -3.29 2.75 -16.28
C THR A 21 -2.60 3.27 -15.03
N ALA A 22 -3.24 4.19 -14.32
CA ALA A 22 -2.75 4.60 -13.00
C ALA A 22 -2.84 3.39 -12.04
N PRO A 23 -1.79 3.08 -11.28
CA PRO A 23 -1.89 2.05 -10.25
C PRO A 23 -2.97 2.47 -9.24
N VAL A 24 -3.86 1.55 -8.90
CA VAL A 24 -4.84 1.76 -7.83
C VAL A 24 -4.04 1.90 -6.54
N LEU A 25 -4.13 3.07 -5.92
CA LEU A 25 -3.48 3.31 -4.65
C LEU A 25 -4.24 2.56 -3.55
N PRO A 26 -3.53 1.90 -2.62
CA PRO A 26 -4.17 1.28 -1.48
C PRO A 26 -4.90 2.34 -0.64
N PRO A 27 -6.05 1.99 -0.05
CA PRO A 27 -6.79 2.88 0.82
C PRO A 27 -5.94 3.36 2.01
N VAL A 28 -6.26 4.56 2.48
CA VAL A 28 -5.66 5.16 3.67
C VAL A 28 -6.76 5.44 4.68
N VAL A 29 -6.69 4.81 5.85
CA VAL A 29 -7.58 5.06 6.99
C VAL A 29 -6.90 6.07 7.90
N LYS A 30 -7.58 7.17 8.19
CA LYS A 30 -7.09 8.22 9.08
C LYS A 30 -7.63 8.01 10.49
N ASP A 31 -6.82 8.39 11.49
CA ASP A 31 -7.20 8.39 12.90
C ASP A 31 -7.69 7.02 13.41
N PHE A 32 -7.08 5.94 12.89
CA PHE A 32 -7.45 4.58 13.27
C PHE A 32 -7.03 4.28 14.72
N ASP A 33 -7.98 3.88 15.56
CA ASP A 33 -7.71 3.47 16.94
C ASP A 33 -7.81 1.93 17.08
N PRO A 34 -6.69 1.19 17.12
CA PRO A 34 -6.69 -0.27 17.20
C PRO A 34 -7.28 -0.85 18.50
N ARG A 35 -7.57 -0.01 19.50
CA ARG A 35 -8.17 -0.44 20.78
C ARG A 35 -9.68 -0.47 20.74
N VAL A 36 -10.29 0.32 19.86
CA VAL A 36 -11.74 0.51 19.78
C VAL A 36 -12.28 0.02 18.45
N GLU A 37 -11.50 0.16 17.38
CA GLU A 37 -11.90 -0.18 16.02
C GLU A 37 -11.33 -1.53 15.59
N LYS A 38 -12.07 -2.18 14.69
CA LYS A 38 -11.67 -3.43 14.04
C LYS A 38 -11.92 -3.32 12.56
N LEU A 39 -11.01 -3.89 11.76
CA LEU A 39 -11.12 -3.90 10.31
C LEU A 39 -11.22 -5.32 9.81
N ALA A 40 -12.15 -5.55 8.90
CA ALA A 40 -12.29 -6.80 8.16
C ALA A 40 -11.92 -6.54 6.70
N PHE A 41 -11.11 -7.43 6.13
CA PHE A 41 -10.67 -7.38 4.74
C PHE A 41 -11.13 -8.63 4.03
N ASN A 42 -11.78 -8.44 2.88
CA ASN A 42 -12.09 -9.54 1.97
C ASN A 42 -10.94 -9.71 0.98
N LEU A 43 -10.28 -10.85 1.03
CA LEU A 43 -9.16 -11.21 0.20
C LEU A 43 -9.54 -12.36 -0.75
N PRO A 44 -8.89 -12.46 -1.91
CA PRO A 44 -9.13 -13.60 -2.79
C PRO A 44 -8.54 -14.89 -2.18
N THR A 45 -9.17 -16.04 -2.41
CA THR A 45 -8.75 -17.35 -1.85
C THR A 45 -7.29 -17.72 -2.10
N LYS A 46 -6.69 -17.22 -3.19
CA LYS A 46 -5.26 -17.40 -3.49
C LYS A 46 -4.32 -16.80 -2.43
N ASP A 47 -4.80 -15.85 -1.62
CA ASP A 47 -4.05 -15.17 -0.57
C ASP A 47 -4.24 -15.85 0.80
N ALA A 48 -4.89 -17.02 0.87
CA ALA A 48 -5.16 -17.73 2.13
C ALA A 48 -3.88 -18.16 2.88
N ASP A 49 -2.84 -18.53 2.15
CA ASP A 49 -1.53 -18.92 2.69
C ASP A 49 -0.48 -17.80 2.56
N ALA A 50 -0.91 -16.58 2.20
CA ALA A 50 -0.01 -15.46 2.02
C ALA A 50 0.60 -15.00 3.34
N SER A 51 1.86 -14.55 3.29
CA SER A 51 2.48 -13.88 4.42
C SER A 51 1.89 -12.49 4.63
N LEU A 52 1.59 -12.17 5.89
CA LEU A 52 1.12 -10.86 6.33
C LEU A 52 2.23 -10.13 7.07
N PHE A 53 2.45 -8.87 6.70
CA PHE A 53 3.41 -7.99 7.34
C PHE A 53 2.76 -6.67 7.75
N LEU A 54 3.20 -6.15 8.90
CA LEU A 54 2.89 -4.81 9.37
C LEU A 54 4.18 -3.99 9.32
N HIS A 55 4.17 -2.93 8.52
CA HIS A 55 5.32 -2.05 8.33
C HIS A 55 5.02 -0.65 8.86
N ASP A 56 5.72 -0.25 9.92
CA ASP A 56 5.65 1.15 10.37
C ASP A 56 6.18 2.08 9.27
N LEU A 57 5.46 3.18 9.04
CA LEU A 57 5.92 4.24 8.15
C LEU A 57 7.17 4.90 8.73
N LEU A 58 8.08 5.33 7.87
CA LEU A 58 9.36 5.95 8.28
C LEU A 58 9.19 7.23 9.09
N ASP A 59 8.07 7.93 8.90
CA ASP A 59 7.72 9.15 9.63
C ASP A 59 6.99 8.85 10.96
N GLY A 60 6.72 7.58 11.27
CA GLY A 60 5.99 7.14 12.46
C GLY A 60 4.52 7.54 12.48
N SER A 61 3.97 8.00 11.35
CA SER A 61 2.60 8.50 11.27
C SER A 61 1.54 7.40 11.17
N GLY A 62 1.96 6.17 10.92
CA GLY A 62 1.06 5.06 10.66
C GLY A 62 1.79 3.75 10.36
N VAL A 63 1.01 2.75 9.97
CA VAL A 63 1.43 1.42 9.60
C VAL A 63 0.80 0.99 8.27
N GLN A 64 1.58 0.28 7.45
CA GLN A 64 1.11 -0.36 6.23
C GLN A 64 0.85 -1.84 6.50
N VAL A 65 -0.32 -2.30 6.08
CA VAL A 65 -0.70 -3.71 6.10
C VAL A 65 -0.37 -4.28 4.72
N GLU A 66 0.55 -5.22 4.67
CA GLU A 66 1.00 -5.88 3.45
C GLU A 66 0.64 -7.37 3.47
N VAL A 67 0.13 -7.88 2.35
CA VAL A 67 -0.14 -9.30 2.13
C VAL A 67 0.45 -9.70 0.79
N ASP A 68 1.30 -10.73 0.77
CA ASP A 68 1.92 -11.25 -0.46
C ASP A 68 2.61 -10.15 -1.31
N GLY A 69 3.39 -9.27 -0.66
CA GLY A 69 4.09 -8.18 -1.36
C GLY A 69 3.19 -7.02 -1.82
N ARG A 70 1.89 -7.04 -1.49
CA ARG A 70 0.90 -6.02 -1.86
C ARG A 70 0.41 -5.29 -0.63
N VAL A 71 0.55 -3.96 -0.64
CA VAL A 71 -0.05 -3.11 0.39
C VAL A 71 -1.56 -3.13 0.23
N LEU A 72 -2.27 -3.59 1.26
CA LEU A 72 -3.73 -3.61 1.32
C LEU A 72 -4.30 -2.29 1.80
N VAL A 73 -3.71 -1.72 2.85
CA VAL A 73 -4.19 -0.48 3.47
C VAL A 73 -3.05 0.20 4.24
N THR A 74 -3.13 1.52 4.35
CA THR A 74 -2.31 2.30 5.29
C THR A 74 -3.21 2.81 6.42
N LEU A 75 -2.85 2.50 7.66
CA LEU A 75 -3.56 2.93 8.87
C LEU A 75 -2.74 4.06 9.50
N LEU A 76 -3.28 5.27 9.54
CA LEU A 76 -2.63 6.41 10.18
C LEU A 76 -3.12 6.58 11.61
N GLY A 77 -2.23 7.03 12.50
CA GLY A 77 -2.52 7.29 13.91
C GLY A 77 -2.14 6.17 14.88
N CYS A 78 -1.57 5.07 14.38
CA CYS A 78 -1.09 3.95 15.20
C CYS A 78 0.24 3.39 14.67
N SER A 79 0.96 2.66 15.53
CA SER A 79 2.10 1.83 15.12
C SER A 79 1.72 0.36 15.03
N ALA A 80 2.53 -0.45 14.37
CA ALA A 80 2.38 -1.89 14.30
C ALA A 80 2.30 -2.54 15.70
N ASN A 81 3.04 -1.99 16.68
CA ASN A 81 3.01 -2.48 18.06
C ASN A 81 1.72 -2.14 18.82
N ASP A 82 0.94 -1.17 18.33
CA ASP A 82 -0.33 -0.79 18.93
C ASP A 82 -1.49 -1.68 18.46
N ILE A 83 -1.29 -2.48 17.40
CA ILE A 83 -2.32 -3.34 16.81
C ILE A 83 -2.35 -4.68 17.56
N PRO A 84 -3.39 -4.95 18.36
CA PRO A 84 -3.52 -6.23 19.04
C PRO A 84 -3.95 -7.34 18.07
N GLU A 85 -3.67 -8.59 18.44
CA GLU A 85 -4.20 -9.76 17.74
C GLU A 85 -5.75 -9.70 17.66
N GLY A 86 -6.29 -9.98 16.48
CA GLY A 86 -7.73 -9.95 16.22
C GLY A 86 -8.35 -8.56 16.00
N CYS A 87 -7.53 -7.51 15.90
CA CYS A 87 -7.97 -6.18 15.42
C CYS A 87 -8.20 -6.16 13.90
N LEU A 88 -7.33 -6.86 13.16
CA LEU A 88 -7.45 -7.07 11.72
C LEU A 88 -7.94 -8.49 11.44
N THR A 89 -9.06 -8.60 10.75
CA THR A 89 -9.66 -9.87 10.33
C THR A 89 -9.57 -9.99 8.81
N PHE A 90 -9.23 -11.18 8.33
CA PHE A 90 -9.11 -11.46 6.90
C PHE A 90 -10.08 -12.59 6.56
N GLU A 91 -11.04 -12.29 5.70
CA GLU A 91 -12.02 -13.23 5.16
C GLU A 91 -11.67 -13.51 3.70
N PHE A 92 -11.89 -14.74 3.23
CA PHE A 92 -11.51 -15.15 1.88
C PHE A 92 -12.74 -15.39 1.02
N GLU A 93 -12.80 -14.75 -0.15
CA GLU A 93 -13.87 -14.89 -1.13
C GLU A 93 -13.32 -15.50 -2.44
N ASP A 94 -14.13 -16.37 -3.06
CA ASP A 94 -13.87 -17.08 -4.33
C ASP A 94 -14.07 -16.18 -5.58
#